data_AF-A0A4Y4D022-F1
#
_entry.id   AF-A0A4Y4D022-F1
#
_cell.length_a   1.000
_cell.length_b   1.000
_cell.length_c   1.000
_cell.angle_alpha   90.00
_cell.angle_beta   90.00
_cell.angle_gamma   90.00
#
_symmetry.space_group_name_H-M   'P 1'
#
loop_
_entity.id
_entity.type
_entity.pdbx_description
1 polymer ?
#
loop_
_entity_poly.entity_id
_entity_poly.type
_entity_poly.pdbx_seq_one_letter_code
_entity_poly.pdbx_strand_id
1 'polypeptide(L)'
;MPVRLLVAALIASVVLVAPPVGAAPTGRLSSWEDFYRIVHPALVRQKVIDPLRALVHLGLLCEARSPRGVVFHVVETRELVRGGPSPRGVNQLIVLDRRLTVTDRIEIATAHGLYCDGASIILDLQVESPRLGREGNVLRLDDGGRISTLGAIEAAGMAGIRPVLSSRPSLTHNRSAP
;
A
#
# COMPACT_ATOMS: atom_id res chain seq x y z
N MET A 1 -39.31 14.64 60.72
CA MET A 1 -39.30 13.56 59.70
C MET A 1 -40.68 13.52 59.08
N PRO A 2 -40.81 13.74 57.76
CA PRO A 2 -40.59 12.65 56.81
C PRO A 2 -39.76 13.05 55.57
N VAL A 3 -39.00 12.08 55.07
CA VAL A 3 -38.23 12.11 53.82
C VAL A 3 -39.19 11.78 52.68
N ARG A 4 -39.26 12.65 51.65
CA ARG A 4 -39.85 12.28 50.35
C ARG A 4 -38.73 12.20 49.33
N LEU A 5 -38.46 10.98 48.88
CA LEU A 5 -37.52 10.67 47.81
C LEU A 5 -37.99 11.30 46.50
N LEU A 6 -37.11 12.11 45.90
CA LEU A 6 -37.15 12.49 44.49
C LEU A 6 -36.56 11.34 43.66
N VAL A 7 -37.36 10.77 42.75
CA VAL A 7 -36.84 9.92 41.67
C VAL A 7 -37.01 10.71 40.37
N ALA A 8 -35.93 11.38 39.96
CA ALA A 8 -35.84 11.96 38.62
C ALA A 8 -35.23 10.91 37.69
N ALA A 9 -36.04 10.36 36.80
CA ALA A 9 -35.59 9.48 35.73
C ALA A 9 -34.94 10.32 34.62
N LEU A 10 -33.63 10.15 34.42
CA LEU A 10 -32.87 10.84 33.37
C LEU A 10 -32.80 9.91 32.16
N ILE A 11 -33.65 10.15 31.16
CA ILE A 11 -33.61 9.43 29.88
C ILE A 11 -32.48 10.03 29.05
N ALA A 12 -31.33 9.35 29.02
CA ALA A 12 -30.23 9.69 28.12
C ALA A 12 -30.59 9.21 26.70
N SER A 13 -31.06 10.13 25.85
CA SER A 13 -31.20 9.87 24.42
C SER A 13 -29.81 9.79 23.79
N VAL A 14 -29.34 8.57 23.52
CA VAL A 14 -28.16 8.34 22.68
C VAL A 14 -28.58 8.60 21.23
N VAL A 15 -28.28 9.80 20.74
CA VAL A 15 -28.30 10.08 19.30
C VAL A 15 -27.08 9.40 18.69
N LEU A 16 -27.29 8.26 18.03
CA LEU A 16 -26.30 7.67 17.15
C LEU A 16 -26.05 8.62 15.98
N VAL A 17 -25.04 9.47 16.11
CA VAL A 17 -24.50 10.21 14.97
C VAL A 17 -23.76 9.20 14.09
N ALA A 18 -24.37 8.80 12.99
CA ALA A 18 -23.68 8.06 11.94
C ALA A 18 -22.54 8.95 11.40
N PRO A 19 -21.30 8.42 11.23
CA PRO A 19 -20.23 9.21 10.64
C PRO A 19 -20.58 9.55 9.17
N PRO A 20 -20.21 10.73 8.68
CA PRO A 20 -20.48 11.11 7.30
C PRO A 20 -19.78 10.14 6.34
N VAL A 21 -20.55 9.64 5.38
CA VAL A 21 -20.05 8.85 4.25
C VAL A 21 -19.02 9.70 3.50
N GLY A 22 -17.73 9.36 3.63
CA GLY A 22 -16.65 10.05 2.93
C GLY A 22 -15.42 10.40 3.77
N ALA A 23 -15.43 10.20 5.09
CA ALA A 23 -14.22 10.35 5.89
C ALA A 23 -13.23 9.22 5.54
N ALA A 24 -12.06 9.59 4.99
CA ALA A 24 -10.95 8.67 4.83
C ALA A 24 -10.54 8.13 6.22
N PRO A 25 -10.42 6.82 6.40
CA PRO A 25 -10.04 6.25 7.68
C PRO A 25 -8.62 6.70 8.01
N THR A 26 -8.48 7.41 9.13
CA THR A 26 -7.20 7.84 9.71
C THR A 26 -6.64 6.81 10.70
N GLY A 27 -7.27 5.64 10.81
CA GLY A 27 -6.84 4.56 11.70
C GLY A 27 -5.62 3.83 11.15
N ARG A 28 -4.77 3.32 12.05
CA ARG A 28 -3.76 2.31 11.70
C ARG A 28 -4.47 1.17 10.95
N LEU A 29 -3.89 0.74 9.85
CA LEU A 29 -4.37 -0.39 9.06
C LEU A 29 -4.11 -1.66 9.87
N SER A 30 -5.05 -2.00 10.75
CA SER A 30 -4.93 -3.01 11.81
C SER A 30 -4.91 -4.45 11.31
N SER A 31 -5.39 -4.67 10.09
CA SER A 31 -5.38 -5.97 9.43
C SER A 31 -5.17 -5.80 7.92
N TRP A 32 -4.74 -6.88 7.27
CA TRP A 32 -4.65 -6.95 5.81
C TRP A 32 -6.00 -6.67 5.12
N GLU A 33 -7.09 -7.20 5.68
CA GLU A 33 -8.44 -6.98 5.13
C GLU A 33 -8.87 -5.52 5.24
N ASP A 34 -8.52 -4.85 6.34
CA ASP A 34 -8.74 -3.41 6.49
C ASP A 34 -7.95 -2.62 5.46
N PHE A 35 -6.66 -2.95 5.29
CA PHE A 35 -5.81 -2.36 4.25
C PHE A 35 -6.45 -2.49 2.87
N TYR A 36 -6.80 -3.71 2.47
CA TYR A 36 -7.39 -3.96 1.16
C TYR A 36 -8.70 -3.18 0.97
N ARG A 37 -9.62 -3.25 1.93
CA ARG A 37 -10.93 -2.58 1.87
C ARG A 37 -10.82 -1.05 1.74
N ILE A 38 -9.75 -0.46 2.26
CA ILE A 38 -9.52 0.98 2.28
C ILE A 38 -8.75 1.43 1.03
N VAL A 39 -7.63 0.76 0.73
CA VAL A 39 -6.70 1.18 -0.32
C VAL A 39 -7.21 0.78 -1.70
N HIS A 40 -7.79 -0.41 -1.87
CA HIS A 40 -8.26 -0.87 -3.17
C HIS A 40 -9.26 0.11 -3.81
N PRO A 41 -10.33 0.57 -3.14
CA PRO A 41 -11.24 1.55 -3.72
C PRO A 41 -10.58 2.90 -4.00
N ALA A 42 -9.60 3.32 -3.20
CA ALA A 42 -8.87 4.58 -3.42
C ALA A 42 -8.04 4.53 -4.71
N LEU A 43 -7.39 3.40 -4.99
CA LEU A 43 -6.61 3.20 -6.22
C LEU A 43 -7.52 3.11 -7.46
N VAL A 44 -8.67 2.45 -7.37
CA VAL A 44 -9.67 2.38 -8.47
C VAL A 44 -10.21 3.77 -8.79
N ARG A 45 -10.64 4.54 -7.78
CA ARG A 45 -11.19 5.91 -7.99
C ARG A 45 -10.19 6.85 -8.67
N GLN A 46 -8.91 6.72 -8.32
CA GLN A 46 -7.83 7.50 -8.89
C GLN A 46 -7.30 6.93 -10.21
N LYS A 47 -7.91 5.85 -10.73
CA LYS A 47 -7.53 5.18 -11.99
C LYS A 47 -6.06 4.74 -12.01
N VAL A 48 -5.55 4.33 -10.83
CA VAL A 48 -4.19 3.82 -10.72
C VAL A 48 -4.13 2.35 -11.11
N ILE A 49 -5.13 1.58 -10.68
CA ILE A 49 -5.37 0.20 -11.09
C ILE A 49 -6.63 0.14 -11.98
N ASP A 50 -6.68 -0.86 -12.85
CA ASP A 50 -7.73 -1.08 -13.83
C ASP A 50 -8.66 -2.21 -13.36
N PRO A 51 -9.94 -1.91 -13.05
CA PRO A 51 -10.88 -2.91 -12.55
C PRO A 51 -11.22 -4.01 -13.58
N LEU A 52 -10.85 -3.84 -14.84
CA LEU A 52 -11.02 -4.85 -15.88
C LEU A 52 -9.87 -5.87 -15.91
N ARG A 53 -8.77 -5.59 -15.21
CA ARG A 53 -7.63 -6.51 -15.06
C ARG A 53 -7.78 -7.35 -13.81
N ALA A 54 -7.08 -8.48 -13.79
CA ALA A 54 -7.01 -9.29 -12.56
C ALA A 54 -5.94 -8.72 -11.64
N LEU A 55 -6.35 -8.06 -10.55
CA LEU A 55 -5.45 -7.67 -9.48
C LEU A 55 -5.03 -8.92 -8.69
N VAL A 56 -3.77 -9.32 -8.82
CA VAL A 56 -3.22 -10.53 -8.16
C VAL A 56 -2.39 -10.21 -6.92
N HIS A 57 -1.97 -8.96 -6.75
CA HIS A 57 -1.26 -8.48 -5.57
C HIS A 57 -1.60 -7.02 -5.29
N LEU A 58 -1.82 -6.69 -4.01
CA LEU A 58 -1.98 -5.32 -3.50
C LEU A 58 -1.38 -5.26 -2.10
N GLY A 59 -0.06 -5.06 -1.98
CA GLY A 59 0.65 -5.10 -0.71
C GLY A 59 1.05 -3.72 -0.19
N LEU A 60 0.87 -3.46 1.12
CA LEU A 60 1.63 -2.40 1.78
C LEU A 60 3.08 -2.85 1.90
N LEU A 61 4.00 -2.15 1.24
CA LEU A 61 5.42 -2.40 1.39
C LEU A 61 5.93 -1.82 2.72
N CYS A 62 5.66 -0.54 2.96
CA CYS A 62 6.17 0.18 4.13
C CYS A 62 5.41 1.49 4.38
N GLU A 63 5.63 2.07 5.56
CA GLU A 63 5.42 3.51 5.80
C GLU A 63 6.77 4.22 5.66
N ALA A 64 6.95 4.98 4.57
CA ALA A 64 8.15 5.76 4.34
C ALA A 64 8.04 7.14 5.01
N ARG A 65 9.18 7.68 5.46
CA ARG A 65 9.27 9.05 5.99
C ARG A 65 10.21 9.86 5.12
N SER A 66 9.71 10.95 4.54
CA SER A 66 10.54 11.90 3.82
C SER A 66 11.60 12.54 4.73
N PRO A 67 12.60 13.24 4.17
CA PRO A 67 13.60 13.96 4.96
C PRO A 67 13.00 14.96 5.97
N ARG A 68 11.86 15.59 5.66
CA ARG A 68 11.13 16.47 6.60
C ARG A 68 10.13 15.73 7.51
N GLY A 69 10.12 14.41 7.49
CA GLY A 69 9.27 13.59 8.35
C GLY A 69 7.82 13.44 7.86
N VAL A 70 7.52 13.79 6.61
CA VAL A 70 6.21 13.53 6.01
C VAL A 70 6.05 12.03 5.80
N VAL A 71 4.92 11.46 6.23
CA VAL A 71 4.66 10.02 6.16
C VAL A 71 3.87 9.70 4.91
N PHE A 72 4.34 8.69 4.18
CA PHE A 72 3.70 8.13 2.99
C PHE A 72 3.56 6.62 3.12
N HIS A 73 2.51 6.06 2.51
CA HIS A 73 2.35 4.62 2.36
C HIS A 73 2.88 4.21 0.98
N VAL A 74 3.86 3.31 0.98
CA VAL A 74 4.38 2.74 -0.27
C VAL A 74 3.67 1.41 -0.50
N VAL A 75 2.99 1.30 -1.64
CA VAL A 75 2.13 0.18 -1.99
C VAL A 75 2.63 -0.46 -3.28
N GLU A 76 2.67 -1.78 -3.30
CA GLU A 76 2.97 -2.55 -4.51
C GLU A 76 1.68 -3.18 -5.05
N THR A 77 1.44 -3.04 -6.36
CA THR A 77 0.34 -3.71 -7.05
C THR A 77 0.82 -4.54 -8.21
N ARG A 78 0.16 -5.69 -8.45
CA ARG A 78 0.38 -6.51 -9.65
C ARG A 78 -0.95 -6.84 -10.29
N GLU A 79 -1.09 -6.49 -11.55
CA GLU A 79 -2.26 -6.78 -12.36
C GLU A 79 -1.88 -7.71 -13.52
N LEU A 80 -2.79 -8.61 -13.90
CA LEU A 80 -2.67 -9.40 -15.12
C LEU A 80 -3.67 -8.91 -16.16
N VAL A 81 -3.14 -8.55 -17.33
CA VAL A 81 -3.96 -8.26 -18.52
C VAL A 81 -4.38 -9.59 -19.14
N ARG A 82 -5.69 -9.88 -19.12
CA ARG A 82 -6.28 -11.06 -19.77
C ARG A 82 -6.42 -10.82 -21.27
N GLY A 83 -6.21 -11.84 -22.10
CA GLY A 83 -6.54 -11.78 -23.54
C GLY A 83 -5.43 -12.15 -24.52
N GLY A 84 -4.22 -12.49 -24.05
CA GLY A 84 -3.14 -13.04 -24.88
C GLY A 84 -2.75 -14.47 -24.49
N PRO A 85 -1.98 -15.18 -25.34
CA PRO A 85 -1.45 -16.51 -25.02
C PRO A 85 -0.47 -16.50 -23.83
N SER A 86 0.10 -15.33 -23.52
CA SER A 86 0.90 -15.08 -22.31
C SER A 86 0.39 -13.81 -21.60
N PRO A 87 -0.17 -13.91 -20.38
CA PRO A 87 -0.64 -12.75 -19.64
C PRO A 87 0.50 -11.76 -19.37
N ARG A 88 0.31 -10.49 -19.73
CA ARG A 88 1.25 -9.41 -19.37
C ARG A 88 0.97 -8.92 -17.96
N GLY A 89 2.00 -8.91 -17.12
CA GLY A 89 1.98 -8.28 -15.80
C GLY A 89 2.12 -6.77 -15.89
N VAL A 90 1.30 -6.03 -15.13
CA VAL A 90 1.47 -4.61 -14.87
C VAL A 90 1.76 -4.45 -13.39
N ASN A 91 3.04 -4.33 -13.07
CA ASN A 91 3.54 -4.27 -11.70
C ASN A 91 3.97 -2.83 -11.39
N GLN A 92 3.46 -2.28 -10.30
CA GLN A 92 3.65 -0.88 -9.96
C GLN A 92 4.05 -0.72 -8.50
N LEU A 93 4.89 0.29 -8.27
CA LEU A 93 5.12 0.88 -6.96
C LEU A 93 4.37 2.22 -6.91
N ILE A 94 3.54 2.41 -5.88
CA ILE A 94 2.63 3.53 -5.74
C ILE A 94 2.89 4.20 -4.39
N VAL A 95 2.98 5.53 -4.37
CA VAL A 95 3.09 6.31 -3.15
C VAL A 95 1.76 6.98 -2.86
N LEU A 96 1.26 6.77 -1.64
CA LEU A 96 0.06 7.40 -1.13
C LEU A 96 0.40 8.33 0.03
N ASP A 97 -0.21 9.51 0.06
CA ASP A 97 -0.20 10.34 1.27
C ASP A 97 -1.13 9.76 2.35
N ARG A 98 -1.19 10.43 3.51
CA ARG A 98 -2.08 10.03 4.62
C ARG A 98 -3.58 10.12 4.29
N ARG A 99 -3.95 10.82 3.21
CA ARG A 99 -5.32 10.92 2.70
C ARG A 99 -5.58 9.89 1.61
N LEU A 100 -4.65 8.95 1.39
CA LEU A 100 -4.68 7.94 0.34
C LEU A 100 -4.70 8.53 -1.07
N THR A 101 -4.20 9.76 -1.22
CA THR A 101 -4.01 10.42 -2.51
C THR A 101 -2.70 9.96 -3.10
N VAL A 102 -2.72 9.58 -4.37
CA VAL A 102 -1.53 9.10 -5.09
C VAL A 102 -0.62 10.28 -5.39
N THR A 103 0.55 10.31 -4.77
CA THR A 103 1.55 11.36 -4.99
C THR A 103 2.50 11.01 -6.13
N ASP A 104 2.80 9.72 -6.30
CA ASP A 104 3.60 9.23 -7.40
C ASP A 104 3.37 7.74 -7.68
N ARG A 105 3.78 7.30 -8.87
CA ARG A 105 3.83 5.87 -9.22
C ARG A 105 4.89 5.60 -10.27
N ILE A 106 5.42 4.38 -10.26
CA ILE A 106 6.29 3.84 -11.31
C ILE A 106 5.90 2.41 -11.63
N GLU A 107 6.10 2.00 -12.88
CA GLU A 107 6.14 0.57 -13.21
C GLU A 107 7.49 0.00 -12.75
N ILE A 108 7.46 -1.18 -12.12
CA ILE A 108 8.64 -1.87 -11.61
C ILE A 108 8.93 -3.19 -12.34
N ALA A 109 8.18 -3.48 -13.40
CA ALA A 109 8.30 -4.68 -14.24
C ALA A 109 8.48 -5.97 -13.42
N THR A 110 9.70 -6.44 -13.23
CA THR A 110 10.04 -7.67 -12.49
C THR A 110 10.54 -7.44 -11.07
N ALA A 111 10.86 -6.21 -10.69
CA ALA A 111 11.36 -5.88 -9.36
C ALA A 111 10.24 -5.92 -8.30
N HIS A 112 10.64 -6.13 -7.06
CA HIS A 112 9.79 -6.24 -5.89
C HIS A 112 10.31 -5.36 -4.76
N GLY A 113 9.39 -4.75 -4.02
CA GLY A 113 9.74 -4.02 -2.81
C GLY A 113 10.28 -4.96 -1.73
N LEU A 114 11.43 -4.62 -1.17
CA LEU A 114 11.98 -5.35 -0.01
C LEU A 114 11.58 -4.69 1.31
N TYR A 115 11.90 -3.40 1.45
CA TYR A 115 11.59 -2.59 2.62
C TYR A 115 11.87 -1.10 2.32
N CYS A 116 11.60 -0.24 3.30
CA CYS A 116 12.01 1.17 3.27
C CYS A 116 12.90 1.49 4.46
N ASP A 117 13.88 2.35 4.21
CA ASP A 117 14.77 2.89 5.23
C ASP A 117 14.68 4.42 5.19
N GLY A 118 13.90 4.98 6.12
CA GLY A 118 13.55 6.40 6.12
C GLY A 118 12.85 6.82 4.82
N ALA A 119 13.55 7.63 4.02
CA ALA A 119 13.10 8.13 2.73
C ALA A 119 13.49 7.23 1.56
N SER A 120 14.26 6.17 1.80
CA SER A 120 14.73 5.25 0.78
C SER A 120 13.79 4.06 0.65
N ILE A 121 13.54 3.63 -0.59
CA ILE A 121 12.79 2.42 -0.92
C ILE A 121 13.76 1.46 -1.60
N ILE A 122 13.88 0.26 -1.05
CA ILE A 122 14.85 -0.75 -1.51
C ILE A 122 14.11 -1.85 -2.25
N LEU A 123 14.59 -2.15 -3.46
CA LEU A 123 14.05 -3.18 -4.34
C LEU A 123 15.07 -4.32 -4.53
N ASP A 124 14.58 -5.52 -4.84
CA ASP A 124 15.43 -6.70 -5.08
C ASP A 124 16.19 -6.63 -6.42
N LEU A 125 15.57 -6.01 -7.41
CA LEU A 125 16.10 -5.81 -8.76
C LEU A 125 16.12 -4.33 -9.09
N GLN A 126 17.00 -3.99 -10.02
CA GLN A 126 17.04 -2.66 -10.59
C GLN A 126 15.76 -2.40 -11.40
N VAL A 127 15.21 -1.19 -11.25
CA VAL A 127 14.03 -0.75 -11.99
C VAL A 127 14.46 0.17 -13.10
N GLU A 128 14.05 -0.18 -14.31
CA GLU A 128 14.04 0.71 -15.45
C GLU A 128 12.64 1.32 -15.58
N SER A 129 12.55 2.65 -15.41
CA SER A 129 11.32 3.40 -15.64
C SER A 129 11.64 4.66 -16.43
N PRO A 130 10.93 4.94 -17.53
CA PRO A 130 11.10 6.19 -18.27
C PRO A 130 10.95 7.43 -17.39
N ARG A 131 10.11 7.35 -16.33
CA ARG A 131 9.91 8.46 -15.37
C ARG A 131 11.13 8.72 -14.49
N LEU A 132 11.94 7.69 -14.22
CA LEU A 132 13.08 7.79 -13.33
C LEU A 132 14.33 8.36 -14.04
N GLY A 133 14.42 8.21 -15.36
CA GLY A 133 15.55 8.70 -16.18
C GLY A 133 16.88 7.99 -15.93
N ARG A 134 16.96 7.12 -14.91
CA ARG A 134 18.12 6.30 -14.57
C ARG A 134 17.67 5.02 -13.88
N GLU A 135 18.31 3.91 -14.24
CA GLU A 135 18.13 2.61 -13.60
C GLU A 135 18.72 2.55 -12.18
N GLY A 136 18.04 1.84 -11.28
CA GLY A 136 18.54 1.51 -9.95
C GLY A 136 17.53 0.76 -9.10
N ASN A 137 17.98 0.17 -8.00
CA ASN A 137 17.14 -0.53 -7.01
C ASN A 137 17.06 0.21 -5.66
N VAL A 138 17.75 1.34 -5.53
CA VAL A 138 17.58 2.26 -4.41
C VAL A 138 16.87 3.49 -4.92
N LEU A 139 15.63 3.64 -4.48
CA LEU A 139 14.82 4.79 -4.81
C LEU A 139 14.74 5.72 -3.61
N ARG A 140 14.59 7.02 -3.86
CA ARG A 140 14.40 8.05 -2.84
C ARG A 140 13.04 8.69 -3.00
N LEU A 141 12.38 8.90 -1.86
CA LEU A 141 11.16 9.67 -1.72
C LEU A 141 11.47 11.10 -1.26
N ASP A 142 10.93 12.09 -1.95
CA ASP A 142 11.02 13.49 -1.51
C ASP A 142 9.85 13.90 -0.59
N ASP A 143 9.85 15.16 -0.15
CA ASP A 143 8.80 15.69 0.73
C ASP A 143 7.43 15.85 0.05
N GLY A 144 7.37 15.80 -1.28
CA GLY A 144 6.14 15.76 -2.07
C GLY A 144 5.65 14.34 -2.35
N GLY A 145 6.37 13.32 -1.88
CA GLY A 145 6.05 11.93 -2.15
C GLY A 145 6.40 11.50 -3.58
N ARG A 146 7.32 12.19 -4.25
CA ARG A 146 7.86 11.80 -5.57
C ARG A 146 9.04 10.86 -5.41
N ILE A 147 9.05 9.84 -6.27
CA ILE A 147 10.13 8.86 -6.34
C ILE A 147 11.21 9.40 -7.27
N SER A 148 12.47 9.19 -6.91
CA SER A 148 13.65 9.41 -7.78
C SER A 148 14.64 8.26 -7.61
N THR A 149 15.47 7.98 -8.61
CA THR A 149 16.54 6.99 -8.46
C THR A 149 17.67 7.60 -7.62
N LEU A 150 18.07 6.92 -6.55
CA LEU A 150 19.21 7.32 -5.72
C LEU A 150 20.48 6.59 -6.16
N GLY A 151 20.37 5.31 -6.52
CA GLY A 151 21.50 4.50 -6.96
C GLY A 151 21.15 3.03 -7.09
N ALA A 152 22.19 2.20 -7.08
CA ALA A 152 22.07 0.75 -7.12
C ALA A 152 22.93 0.11 -6.03
N ILE A 153 22.41 -0.93 -5.40
CA ILE A 153 23.12 -1.86 -4.52
C ILE A 153 23.20 -3.19 -5.27
N GLU A 154 24.40 -3.76 -5.39
CA GLU A 154 24.60 -5.05 -6.02
C GLU A 154 24.03 -6.20 -5.18
N ALA A 155 23.76 -7.34 -5.81
CA ALA A 155 23.20 -8.52 -5.15
C ALA A 155 24.02 -8.98 -3.92
N ALA A 156 25.35 -8.86 -3.99
CA ALA A 156 26.23 -9.18 -2.85
C ALA A 156 25.97 -8.26 -1.64
N GLY A 157 25.65 -6.99 -1.87
CA GLY A 157 25.29 -6.03 -0.82
C GLY A 157 23.88 -6.24 -0.25
N MET A 158 23.05 -7.07 -0.91
CA MET A 158 21.71 -7.44 -0.43
C MET A 158 21.70 -8.77 0.36
N ALA A 159 22.84 -9.47 0.43
CA ALA A 159 22.96 -10.72 1.17
C ALA A 159 22.65 -10.51 2.66
N GLY A 160 21.58 -11.14 3.15
CA GLY A 160 21.15 -11.06 4.55
C GLY A 160 19.93 -10.16 4.80
N ILE A 161 19.48 -9.39 3.81
CA ILE A 161 18.21 -8.68 3.85
C ILE A 161 17.09 -9.71 3.72
N ARG A 162 16.24 -9.84 4.74
CA ARG A 162 15.02 -10.65 4.65
C ARG A 162 13.91 -9.79 4.03
N PRO A 163 13.39 -10.14 2.84
CA PRO A 163 12.25 -9.43 2.27
C PRO A 163 11.09 -9.45 3.25
N VAL A 164 10.43 -8.31 3.45
CA VAL A 164 9.10 -8.33 4.07
C VAL A 164 8.14 -8.85 3.01
N LEU A 165 7.93 -10.17 2.99
CA LEU A 165 6.91 -10.76 2.14
C LEU A 165 5.55 -10.23 2.62
N SER A 166 5.03 -9.23 1.91
CA SER A 166 3.74 -8.57 2.15
C SER A 166 2.54 -9.51 1.96
N SER A 167 2.78 -10.77 1.60
CA SER A 167 1.79 -11.83 1.47
C SER A 167 2.30 -13.08 2.18
N ARG A 168 1.44 -13.75 2.97
CA ARG A 168 1.66 -15.16 3.29
C ARG A 168 1.74 -15.92 1.95
N PRO A 169 2.71 -16.84 1.75
CA PRO A 169 2.69 -17.68 0.56
C PRO A 169 1.32 -18.34 0.46
N SER A 170 0.67 -18.23 -0.70
CA SER A 170 -0.52 -19.01 -1.00
C SER A 170 -0.20 -20.46 -0.69
N LEU A 171 -0.99 -21.12 0.17
CA LEU A 171 -0.90 -22.56 0.31
C LEU A 171 -1.11 -23.15 -1.08
N THR A 172 -0.06 -23.73 -1.66
CA THR A 172 -0.20 -24.55 -2.86
C THR A 172 -1.13 -25.68 -2.47
N HIS A 173 -2.40 -25.57 -2.86
CA HIS A 173 -3.27 -26.72 -2.87
C HIS A 173 -2.62 -27.70 -3.84
N ASN A 174 -1.96 -28.73 -3.29
CA ASN A 174 -1.58 -29.89 -4.07
C ASN A 174 -2.88 -30.40 -4.69
N ARG A 175 -3.01 -30.16 -5.99
CA ARG A 175 -4.04 -30.77 -6.81
C ARG A 175 -3.68 -32.25 -6.81
N SER A 176 -4.32 -33.02 -5.95
CA SER A 176 -4.28 -34.48 -6.06
C SER A 176 -4.70 -34.83 -7.47
N ALA A 177 -3.81 -35.51 -8.19
CA ALA A 177 -4.07 -36.06 -9.52
C ALA A 177 -5.27 -37.05 -9.45
N PRO A 178 -5.99 -37.25 -10.56
CA PRO A 178 -7.26 -37.99 -10.59
C PRO A 178 -7.13 -39.47 -10.20
#